data_AF-A0A350WUF5-F1
#
_entry.id   AF-A0A350WUF5-F1
#
_cell.length_a   1.000
_cell.length_b   1.000
_cell.length_c   1.000
_cell.angle_alpha   90.00
_cell.angle_beta   90.00
_cell.angle_gamma   90.00
#
_symmetry.space_group_name_H-M   'P 1'
#
loop_
_entity.id
_entity.type
_entity.pdbx_description
1 polymer ?
#
loop_
_entity_poly.entity_id
_entity_poly.type
_entity_poly.pdbx_seq_one_letter_code
_entity_poly.pdbx_strand_id
1 'polypeptide(L)' 'MAKVSLRIYNREIERLVEQGNLDEAIAHCRHILTTFPKHLETYRLLGKAYLEARRYTEAVDIFGRLLMAVPDDFVAHVGM' A
#
# COMPACT_ATOMS: atom_id res chain seq x y z
N MET A 1 -18.69 7.35 16.21
CA MET A 1 -17.50 7.19 15.34
C MET A 1 -17.96 6.61 14.02
N ALA A 2 -17.78 7.34 12.91
CA ALA A 2 -18.14 6.83 11.59
C ALA A 2 -17.21 5.66 11.24
N LYS A 3 -17.76 4.47 11.04
CA LYS A 3 -16.98 3.32 10.54
C LYS A 3 -16.83 3.48 9.03
N VAL A 4 -15.67 3.99 8.60
CA VAL A 4 -15.32 4.01 7.17
C VAL A 4 -14.86 2.60 6.78
N SER A 5 -15.40 2.07 5.68
CA SER A 5 -14.92 0.78 5.17
C SER A 5 -13.50 0.90 4.62
N LEU A 6 -12.67 -0.14 4.79
CA LEU A 6 -11.31 -0.18 4.23
C LEU A 6 -11.29 0.09 2.72
N ARG A 7 -12.35 -0.30 2.00
CA ARG A 7 -12.48 0.00 0.57
C ARG A 7 -12.53 1.51 0.29
N ILE A 8 -13.30 2.27 1.05
CA ILE A 8 -13.37 3.73 0.89
C ILE A 8 -12.07 4.37 1.34
N TYR A 9 -11.49 3.87 2.43
CA TYR A 9 -10.24 4.41 2.95
C TYR A 9 -9.06 4.19 1.98
N ASN A 10 -8.97 3.01 1.36
CA ASN A 10 -7.97 2.71 0.35
C ASN A 10 -8.10 3.59 -0.90
N ARG A 11 -9.33 3.94 -1.31
CA ARG A 11 -9.52 4.89 -2.43
C ARG A 11 -8.99 6.28 -2.11
N GLU A 12 -9.13 6.72 -0.86
CA GLU A 12 -8.56 8.00 -0.44
C GLU A 12 -7.03 7.94 -0.46
N ILE A 13 -6.45 6.84 0.01
CA ILE A 13 -5.00 6.62 -0.08
C ILE A 13 -4.54 6.64 -1.54
N GLU A 14 -5.25 5.97 -2.44
CA GLU A 14 -4.93 5.99 -3.87
C GLU A 14 -4.95 7.41 -4.45
N ARG A 15 -5.95 8.22 -4.07
CA ARG A 15 -6.02 9.63 -4.45
C ARG A 15 -4.83 10.43 -3.91
N LEU A 16 -4.40 10.18 -2.67
CA LEU A 16 -3.20 10.83 -2.11
C LEU A 16 -1.95 10.49 -2.91
N VAL A 17 -1.81 9.23 -3.35
CA VAL A 17 -0.72 8.81 -4.23
C VAL A 17 -0.75 9.57 -5.55
N GLU A 18 -1.90 9.65 -6.20
CA GLU A 18 -2.07 10.38 -7.48
C GLU A 18 -1.79 11.89 -7.34
N GLN A 19 -2.04 12.46 -6.15
CA GLN A 19 -1.77 13.86 -5.85
C GLN A 19 -0.31 14.13 -5.46
N GLY A 20 0.53 13.11 -5.32
CA GLY A 20 1.90 13.24 -4.84
C GLY A 20 2.03 13.46 -3.33
N ASN A 21 0.95 13.26 -2.56
CA ASN A 21 0.94 13.32 -1.10
C ASN A 21 1.44 11.98 -0.52
N LEU A 22 2.66 11.60 -0.88
CA LEU A 22 3.15 10.24 -0.74
C LEU A 22 3.42 9.84 0.71
N ASP A 23 3.97 10.75 1.52
CA ASP A 23 4.23 10.47 2.94
C ASP A 23 2.94 10.24 3.74
N GLU A 24 1.88 10.97 3.40
CA GLU A 24 0.55 10.80 4.00
C GLU A 24 -0.08 9.46 3.59
N ALA A 25 -0.01 9.12 2.30
CA ALA A 25 -0.46 7.83 1.79
C ALA A 25 0.26 6.66 2.50
N ILE A 26 1.59 6.76 2.66
CA ILE A 26 2.41 5.78 3.37
C ILE A 26 1.97 5.67 4.84
N ALA A 27 1.77 6.80 5.53
CA ALA A 27 1.34 6.81 6.92
C ALA A 27 -0.01 6.12 7.11
N HIS A 28 -0.99 6.41 6.24
CA HIS A 28 -2.31 5.77 6.28
C HIS A 28 -2.25 4.28 5.97
N CYS A 29 -1.47 3.86 4.97
CA CYS A 29 -1.24 2.45 4.69
C CYS A 29 -0.69 1.71 5.93
N ARG A 30 0.34 2.28 6.58
CA ARG A 30 0.93 1.67 7.78
C ARG A 30 -0.08 1.59 8.92
N HIS A 31 -0.91 2.62 9.10
CA HIS A 31 -1.98 2.63 10.12
C HIS A 31 -3.04 1.55 9.88
N ILE A 32 -3.45 1.33 8.63
CA ILE A 32 -4.36 0.22 8.32
C ILE A 32 -3.69 -1.11 8.68
N LEU A 33 -2.42 -1.29 8.31
CA LEU A 33 -1.69 -2.54 8.53
C LEU A 33 -1.38 -2.83 10.00
N THR A 34 -1.35 -1.82 10.90
CA THR A 34 -1.27 -2.10 12.35
C THR A 34 -2.53 -2.78 12.89
N THR A 35 -3.69 -2.54 12.25
CA THR A 35 -4.98 -3.13 12.68
C THR A 35 -5.35 -4.34 11.84
N PHE A 36 -4.98 -4.34 10.55
CA PHE A 36 -5.30 -5.36 9.56
C PHE A 36 -4.02 -5.83 8.85
N PRO A 37 -3.14 -6.59 9.55
CA PRO A 37 -1.80 -6.93 9.06
C PRO A 37 -1.78 -7.89 7.86
N LYS A 38 -2.94 -8.40 7.43
CA LYS A 38 -3.08 -9.30 6.27
C LYS A 38 -3.86 -8.66 5.12
N HIS A 39 -4.08 -7.34 5.16
CA HIS A 39 -4.89 -6.66 4.15
C HIS A 39 -4.08 -6.40 2.87
N LEU A 40 -4.17 -7.34 1.92
CA LEU A 40 -3.37 -7.39 0.70
C LEU A 40 -3.44 -6.11 -0.14
N GLU A 41 -4.64 -5.53 -0.28
CA GLU A 41 -4.81 -4.30 -1.06
C GLU A 41 -4.02 -3.13 -0.48
N THR A 42 -3.88 -3.06 0.84
CA THR A 42 -3.09 -2.01 1.48
C THR A 42 -1.59 -2.25 1.32
N TYR A 43 -1.14 -3.51 1.25
CA TYR A 43 0.24 -3.81 0.85
C TYR A 43 0.53 -3.34 -0.59
N ARG A 44 -0.40 -3.56 -1.53
CA ARG A 44 -0.28 -3.07 -2.91
C ARG A 44 -0.17 -1.55 -2.96
N LEU A 45 -1.06 -0.83 -2.26
CA LEU A 45 -1.03 0.63 -2.18
C LEU A 45 0.24 1.16 -1.50
N LEU A 46 0.71 0.50 -0.45
CA LEU A 46 1.96 0.88 0.23
C LEU A 46 3.18 0.73 -0.69
N GLY A 47 3.25 -0.38 -1.43
CA GLY A 47 4.32 -0.59 -2.42
C GLY A 47 4.28 0.47 -3.53
N LYS A 48 3.10 0.74 -4.09
CA LYS A 48 2.90 1.82 -5.08
C LYS A 48 3.32 3.19 -4.52
N ALA A 49 2.94 3.52 -3.30
CA ALA A 49 3.30 4.78 -2.67
C ALA A 49 4.82 4.90 -2.46
N TYR A 50 5.52 3.82 -2.08
CA TYR A 50 6.98 3.82 -1.99
C TYR A 50 7.67 3.98 -3.36
N LEU A 51 7.14 3.35 -4.42
CA LEU A 51 7.67 3.53 -5.78
C LEU A 51 7.58 4.98 -6.24
N GLU A 52 6.40 5.60 -6.11
CA GLU A 52 6.21 7.01 -6.46
C GLU A 52 7.12 7.92 -5.62
N ALA A 53 7.39 7.54 -4.37
CA ALA A 53 8.28 8.29 -3.47
C ALA A 53 9.77 8.06 -3.76
N ARG A 54 10.09 7.23 -4.76
CA ARG A 54 11.46 6.78 -5.10
C ARG A 54 12.17 6.05 -3.96
N ARG A 55 11.38 5.45 -3.07
CA ARG A 55 11.83 4.65 -1.92
C ARG A 55 11.88 3.17 -2.30
N TYR A 56 12.75 2.86 -3.24
CA TYR A 56 12.76 1.56 -3.93
C TYR A 56 13.06 0.39 -2.99
N THR A 57 13.95 0.58 -2.01
CA THR A 57 14.28 -0.46 -1.02
C THR A 57 13.05 -0.87 -0.22
N GLU A 58 12.26 0.09 0.24
CA GLU A 58 11.03 -0.20 0.96
C GLU A 58 9.95 -0.78 0.06
N ALA A 59 9.85 -0.33 -1.20
CA ALA A 59 8.93 -0.92 -2.17
C ALA A 59 9.20 -2.41 -2.38
N VAL A 60 10.48 -2.79 -2.58
CA VAL A 60 10.90 -4.19 -2.74
C VAL A 60 10.59 -5.03 -1.50
N ASP A 61 10.85 -4.52 -0.29
CA ASP A 61 10.51 -5.24 0.94
C ASP A 61 8.98 -5.48 1.05
N ILE A 62 8.16 -4.47 0.73
CA ILE A 62 6.71 -4.58 0.80
C ILE A 62 6.15 -5.53 -0.27
N PHE A 63 6.61 -5.45 -1.51
CA PHE A 63 6.18 -6.37 -2.56
C PHE A 63 6.68 -7.80 -2.33
N GLY A 64 7.89 -7.98 -1.82
CA GLY A 64 8.41 -9.29 -1.42
C GLY A 64 7.53 -9.94 -0.34
N ARG A 65 7.11 -9.17 0.67
CA ARG A 65 6.15 -9.66 1.69
C ARG A 65 4.79 -10.02 1.11
N LEU A 66 4.29 -9.21 0.17
CA LEU A 66 3.04 -9.51 -0.52
C LEU A 66 3.15 -10.81 -1.33
N LEU A 67 4.25 -11.00 -2.08
CA LEU A 67 4.49 -12.22 -2.86
C LEU A 67 4.69 -13.47 -2.02
N MET A 68 5.22 -13.36 -0.79
CA MET A 68 5.24 -14.50 0.14
C MET A 68 3.83 -15.00 0.50
N ALA A 69 2.84 -14.11 0.49
CA ALA A 69 1.45 -14.47 0.77
C ALA A 69 0.64 -14.78 -0.50
N VAL A 70 0.92 -14.08 -1.61
CA VAL A 70 0.24 -14.19 -2.91
C VAL A 70 1.29 -14.21 -4.02
N PRO A 71 1.86 -15.38 -4.35
CA PRO A 71 2.98 -15.48 -5.28
C PRO A 71 2.69 -15.02 -6.72
N ASP A 72 1.42 -14.94 -7.11
CA ASP A 72 0.94 -14.55 -8.44
C ASP A 72 0.36 -13.13 -8.47
N ASP A 73 0.62 -12.30 -7.45
CA ASP A 73 0.13 -10.93 -7.40
C ASP A 73 0.71 -10.07 -8.54
N PHE A 74 -0.16 -9.72 -9.49
CA PHE A 74 0.22 -8.95 -10.67
C PHE A 74 0.84 -7.59 -10.32
N VAL A 75 0.29 -6.88 -9.34
CA VAL A 75 0.76 -5.54 -8.97
C VAL A 75 2.15 -5.62 -8.34
N ALA A 76 2.37 -6.62 -7.49
CA ALA A 76 3.67 -6.84 -6.88
C ALA A 76 4.75 -7.20 -7.90
N HIS A 77 4.43 -8.04 -8.89
CA HIS A 77 5.36 -8.38 -9.98
C HIS A 77 5.70 -7.19 -10.87
N VAL A 78 4.73 -6.32 -11.19
CA VAL A 78 4.97 -5.11 -11.98
C VAL A 78 5.79 -4.07 -11.19
N GLY A 79 5.65 -4.06 -9.86
CA GLY A 79 6.30 -3.09 -8.98
C GLY A 79 7.74 -3.42 -8.57
N MET A 80 8.29 -4.56 -8.98
CA MET A 80 9.69 -4.95 -8.76
C MET A 80 10.48 -4.93 -10.06
#